data_AF-A0A7D9J7T1-F1
#
_entry.id   AF-A0A7D9J7T1-F1
#
_cell.length_a   1.000
_cell.length_b   1.000
_cell.length_c   1.000
_cell.angle_alpha   90.00
_cell.angle_beta   90.00
_cell.angle_gamma   90.00
#
_symmetry.space_group_name_H-M   'P 1'
#
loop_
_entity.id
_entity.type
_entity.pdbx_description
1 polymer ?
#
loop_
_entity_poly.entity_id
_entity_poly.type
_entity_poly.pdbx_seq_one_letter_code
_entity_poly.pdbx_strand_id
1 'polypeptide(L)'
;MKLQDENQNINPMKTSNAETIILCDSNGRNLDPKLLCPNSTTEYVRCPTIEAANKILKQHQFSNPKTFIIHTGTNDIERCSIDNINNKTKTLLSSMTSIRQRHPQARLILSSLLPRNDHLLQKAKTLNDRLEKFTNEFPNTTILKHTNLFESTQILYDKKHLNHKGVKIFAKNLKSAYFGTKQKHYSPKPLFHPPTNKQFTPNHRTHQPYHHVPHPVNYNQQFPPLPRNGNPNTWKRPLDNEANHKVSEMIKILHSLFQ
;
A
#
# COMPACT_ATOMS: atom_id res chain seq x y z
N MET A 1 40.95 2.56 -20.48
CA MET A 1 39.77 1.82 -19.97
C MET A 1 39.68 2.09 -18.46
N LYS A 2 38.90 3.09 -18.04
CA LYS A 2 38.66 3.41 -16.62
C LYS A 2 37.16 3.28 -16.39
N LEU A 3 36.76 2.19 -15.75
CA LEU A 3 35.42 2.05 -15.18
C LEU A 3 35.42 2.87 -13.89
N GLN A 4 34.67 3.97 -13.88
CA GLN A 4 34.40 4.71 -12.65
C GLN A 4 33.20 4.07 -11.96
N ASP A 5 33.44 3.67 -10.72
CA ASP A 5 32.46 3.20 -9.76
C ASP A 5 31.30 4.20 -9.61
N GLU A 6 30.08 3.74 -9.91
CA GLU A 6 28.88 4.37 -9.37
C GLU A 6 28.86 4.13 -7.86
N ASN A 7 29.43 5.08 -7.14
CA ASN A 7 29.37 5.23 -5.70
C ASN A 7 27.94 5.01 -5.19
N GLN A 8 27.65 3.80 -4.71
CA GLN A 8 26.63 3.61 -3.70
C GLN A 8 27.08 4.45 -2.51
N ASN A 9 26.35 5.53 -2.25
CA ASN A 9 26.48 6.32 -1.04
C ASN A 9 26.08 5.43 0.16
N ILE A 10 27.03 4.62 0.64
CA ILE A 10 26.91 3.89 1.90
C ILE A 10 27.13 4.94 2.99
N ASN A 11 26.05 5.63 3.34
CA ASN A 11 26.02 6.46 4.54
C ASN A 11 26.45 5.60 5.74
N PRO A 12 27.21 6.16 6.71
CA PRO A 12 27.58 5.46 7.93
C PRO A 12 26.34 4.87 8.59
N MET A 13 26.51 3.70 9.23
CA MET A 13 25.49 2.91 9.93
C MET A 13 24.32 3.78 10.42
N LYS A 14 23.23 3.82 9.64
CA LYS A 14 22.10 4.68 9.97
C LYS A 14 21.33 4.02 11.12
N THR A 15 21.42 4.62 12.29
CA THR A 15 20.61 4.22 13.44
C THR A 15 19.22 4.82 13.32
N SER A 16 18.19 3.98 13.44
CA SER A 16 16.79 4.39 13.46
C SER A 16 16.25 4.35 14.88
N ASN A 17 15.67 5.47 15.30
CA ASN A 17 14.94 5.61 16.57
C ASN A 17 13.41 5.50 16.37
N ALA A 18 12.96 5.10 15.19
CA ALA A 18 11.54 4.94 14.90
C ALA A 18 10.97 3.68 15.58
N GLU A 19 9.78 3.80 16.13
CA GLU A 19 9.03 2.69 16.69
C GLU A 19 8.44 1.78 15.60
N THR A 20 8.07 2.36 14.45
CA THR A 20 7.55 1.61 13.31
C THR A 20 8.46 1.76 12.10
N ILE A 21 8.89 0.64 11.52
CA ILE A 21 9.70 0.61 10.31
C ILE A 21 8.86 0.05 9.16
N ILE A 22 8.71 0.82 8.09
CA ILE A 22 8.00 0.39 6.88
C ILE A 22 9.00 0.23 5.74
N LEU A 23 9.22 -1.01 5.30
CA LEU A 23 10.00 -1.33 4.12
C LEU A 23 9.04 -1.64 2.98
N CYS A 24 8.90 -0.75 2.00
CA CYS A 24 7.87 -0.92 0.98
C CYS A 24 8.37 -0.65 -0.44
N ASP A 25 7.85 -1.41 -1.41
CA ASP A 25 8.14 -1.20 -2.81
C ASP A 25 7.44 0.03 -3.42
N SER A 26 7.40 0.18 -4.76
CA SER A 26 6.76 1.35 -5.40
C SER A 26 5.26 1.43 -5.15
N ASN A 27 4.60 0.32 -4.81
CA ASN A 27 3.18 0.33 -4.45
C ASN A 27 2.90 1.10 -3.15
N GLY A 28 3.90 1.26 -2.30
CA GLY A 28 3.81 2.05 -1.08
C GLY A 28 4.00 3.55 -1.28
N ARG A 29 4.34 4.04 -2.49
CA ARG A 29 4.72 5.44 -2.74
C ARG A 29 3.70 6.45 -2.23
N ASN A 30 2.41 6.11 -2.31
CA ASN A 30 1.29 6.98 -1.94
C ASN A 30 0.68 6.62 -0.59
N LEU A 31 1.36 5.80 0.22
CA LEU A 31 0.97 5.59 1.61
C LEU A 31 1.38 6.80 2.44
N ASP A 32 0.51 7.20 3.35
CA ASP A 32 0.86 8.17 4.40
C ASP A 32 1.17 7.39 5.70
N PRO A 33 2.45 7.32 6.12
CA PRO A 33 2.85 6.62 7.33
C PRO A 33 2.16 7.15 8.59
N LYS A 34 1.85 8.45 8.66
CA LYS A 34 1.19 9.06 9.83
C LYS A 34 -0.26 8.60 9.97
N LEU A 35 -0.95 8.42 8.84
CA LEU A 35 -2.32 7.89 8.82
C LEU A 35 -2.37 6.38 9.02
N LEU A 36 -1.33 5.67 8.55
CA LEU A 36 -1.18 4.23 8.69
C LEU A 36 -0.94 3.82 10.15
N CYS A 37 0.01 4.51 10.80
CA CYS A 37 0.53 4.21 12.12
C CYS A 37 0.40 5.46 13.02
N PRO A 38 -0.83 5.89 13.34
CA PRO A 38 -1.01 7.07 14.16
C PRO A 38 -0.41 6.86 15.55
N ASN A 39 0.13 7.92 16.12
CA ASN A 39 0.79 7.94 17.43
C ASN A 39 2.07 7.08 17.52
N SER A 40 2.69 6.75 16.39
CA SER A 40 3.98 6.06 16.35
C SER A 40 5.01 6.83 15.52
N THR A 41 6.23 6.95 16.02
CA THR A 41 7.34 7.45 15.21
C THR A 41 7.63 6.43 14.11
N THR A 42 7.44 6.83 12.86
CA THR A 42 7.49 5.91 11.73
C THR A 42 8.60 6.30 10.76
N GLU A 43 9.49 5.36 10.46
CA GLU A 43 10.44 5.48 9.36
C GLU A 43 9.92 4.70 8.15
N TYR A 44 9.75 5.39 7.03
CA TYR A 44 9.44 4.76 5.75
C TYR A 44 10.72 4.65 4.92
N VAL A 45 11.08 3.44 4.52
CA VAL A 45 12.24 3.16 3.67
C VAL A 45 11.79 2.49 2.39
N ARG A 46 12.12 3.11 1.26
CA ARG A 46 11.86 2.54 -0.06
C ARG A 46 12.68 1.27 -0.22
N CYS A 47 12.00 0.15 -0.46
CA CYS A 47 12.58 -1.18 -0.51
C CYS A 47 12.15 -1.91 -1.79
N PRO A 48 12.91 -1.82 -2.89
CA PRO A 48 12.47 -2.30 -4.21
C PRO A 48 12.56 -3.81 -4.40
N THR A 49 13.39 -4.52 -3.65
CA THR A 49 13.62 -5.95 -3.80
C THR A 49 13.69 -6.64 -2.44
N ILE A 50 13.55 -7.96 -2.42
CA ILE A 50 13.74 -8.78 -1.20
C ILE A 50 15.18 -8.63 -0.69
N GLU A 51 16.15 -8.51 -1.59
CA GLU A 51 17.54 -8.29 -1.25
C GLU A 51 17.79 -6.93 -0.58
N ALA A 52 17.13 -5.87 -1.06
CA ALA A 52 17.19 -4.57 -0.41
C ALA A 52 16.63 -4.62 1.02
N ALA A 53 15.53 -5.35 1.24
CA ALA A 53 14.98 -5.55 2.59
C ALA A 53 16.00 -6.25 3.48
N ASN A 54 16.61 -7.34 2.98
CA ASN A 54 17.66 -8.06 3.69
C ASN A 54 18.83 -7.17 4.07
N LYS A 55 19.32 -6.34 3.14
CA LYS A 55 20.41 -5.40 3.39
C LYS A 55 20.05 -4.43 4.51
N ILE A 56 18.85 -3.85 4.48
CA ILE A 56 18.37 -2.92 5.52
C ILE A 56 18.28 -3.63 6.87
N LEU A 57 17.64 -4.80 6.97
CA LEU A 57 17.49 -5.51 8.25
C LEU A 57 18.84 -5.94 8.88
N LYS A 58 19.86 -6.17 8.06
CA LYS A 58 21.21 -6.55 8.52
C LYS A 58 22.08 -5.35 8.89
N GLN A 59 22.01 -4.26 8.11
CA GLN A 59 22.96 -3.14 8.21
C GLN A 59 22.43 -1.97 9.03
N HIS A 60 21.12 -1.72 9.05
CA HIS A 60 20.55 -0.68 9.91
C HIS A 60 20.53 -1.15 11.36
N GLN A 61 20.91 -0.23 12.25
CA GLN A 61 20.68 -0.39 13.67
C GLN A 61 19.30 0.16 14.00
N PHE A 62 18.49 -0.60 14.72
CA PHE A 62 17.18 -0.17 15.20
C PHE A 62 17.27 -0.10 16.71
N SER A 63 17.02 1.06 17.31
CA SER A 63 17.20 1.23 18.76
C SER A 63 16.13 0.47 19.54
N ASN A 64 14.85 0.76 19.27
CA ASN A 64 13.72 0.11 19.94
C ASN A 64 12.46 0.03 19.03
N PRO A 65 12.54 -0.72 17.92
CA PRO A 65 11.41 -0.90 17.03
C PRO A 65 10.32 -1.76 17.69
N LYS A 66 9.08 -1.31 17.60
CA LYS A 66 7.88 -2.04 18.05
C LYS A 66 7.23 -2.82 16.90
N THR A 67 7.34 -2.34 15.66
CA THR A 67 6.69 -3.00 14.51
C THR A 67 7.50 -2.82 13.23
N PHE A 68 7.63 -3.89 12.46
CA PHE A 68 8.12 -3.86 11.09
C PHE A 68 6.99 -4.22 10.13
N ILE A 69 6.82 -3.45 9.07
CA ILE A 69 5.93 -3.74 7.96
C ILE A 69 6.78 -3.87 6.70
N ILE A 70 6.80 -5.05 6.09
CA ILE A 70 7.64 -5.36 4.93
C ILE A 70 6.75 -5.73 3.75
N HIS A 71 6.81 -4.95 2.68
CA HIS A 71 6.14 -5.21 1.42
C HIS A 71 7.15 -5.06 0.27
N THR A 72 7.62 -6.19 -0.26
CA THR A 72 8.61 -6.22 -1.34
C THR A 72 8.47 -7.49 -2.18
N GLY A 73 9.18 -7.56 -3.30
CA GLY A 73 9.21 -8.74 -4.17
C GLY A 73 8.55 -8.54 -5.52
N THR A 74 7.79 -7.47 -5.73
CA THR A 74 7.16 -7.15 -7.03
C THR A 74 8.17 -6.99 -8.17
N ASN A 75 9.39 -6.54 -7.88
CA ASN A 75 10.46 -6.48 -8.88
C ASN A 75 11.22 -7.81 -8.99
N ASP A 76 11.29 -8.60 -7.92
CA ASP A 76 11.96 -9.91 -7.94
C ASP A 76 11.18 -10.90 -8.82
N ILE A 77 9.84 -10.85 -8.81
CA ILE A 77 9.02 -11.69 -9.72
C ILE A 77 9.29 -11.40 -11.20
N GLU A 78 9.69 -10.19 -11.55
CA GLU A 78 9.98 -9.77 -12.93
C GLU A 78 11.36 -10.24 -13.40
N ARG A 79 12.30 -10.44 -12.46
CA ARG A 79 13.74 -10.59 -12.77
C ARG A 79 14.33 -11.94 -12.39
N CYS A 80 13.64 -12.72 -11.55
CA CYS A 80 14.22 -13.92 -10.95
C CYS A 80 13.33 -15.15 -11.18
N SER A 81 13.93 -16.34 -11.24
CA SER A 81 13.18 -17.58 -11.18
C SER A 81 12.46 -17.73 -9.85
N ILE A 82 11.43 -18.57 -9.81
CA ILE A 82 10.68 -18.87 -8.58
C ILE A 82 11.61 -19.38 -7.46
N ASP A 83 12.59 -20.24 -7.79
CA ASP A 83 13.50 -20.81 -6.79
C ASP A 83 14.46 -19.77 -6.22
N ASN A 84 14.95 -18.85 -7.05
CA ASN A 84 15.77 -17.74 -6.57
C ASN A 84 14.95 -16.83 -5.63
N ILE A 85 13.69 -16.55 -5.96
CA ILE A 85 12.81 -15.76 -5.09
C ILE A 85 12.56 -16.49 -3.76
N ASN A 86 12.31 -17.80 -3.78
CA ASN A 86 12.19 -18.60 -2.54
C ASN A 86 13.44 -18.47 -1.66
N ASN A 87 14.64 -18.61 -2.25
CA ASN A 87 15.90 -18.52 -1.50
C ASN A 87 16.05 -17.14 -0.87
N LYS A 88 15.80 -16.07 -1.64
CA LYS A 88 15.79 -14.69 -1.13
C LYS A 88 14.78 -14.50 0.00
N THR A 89 13.58 -15.07 -0.12
CA THR A 89 12.53 -15.04 0.90
C THR A 89 12.96 -15.77 2.17
N LYS A 90 13.58 -16.95 2.06
CA LYS A 90 14.13 -17.68 3.21
C LYS A 90 15.20 -16.83 3.92
N THR A 91 16.10 -16.20 3.16
CA THR A 91 17.09 -15.27 3.74
C THR A 91 16.44 -14.07 4.43
N LEU A 92 15.35 -13.53 3.87
CA LEU A 92 14.56 -12.46 4.50
C LEU A 92 14.01 -12.91 5.85
N LEU A 93 13.40 -14.10 5.90
CA LEU A 93 12.87 -14.66 7.14
C LEU A 93 13.97 -14.92 8.17
N SER A 94 15.14 -15.42 7.76
CA SER A 94 16.30 -15.54 8.66
C SER A 94 16.73 -14.18 9.22
N SER A 95 16.78 -13.14 8.40
CA SER A 95 17.11 -11.77 8.86
C SER A 95 16.05 -11.22 9.82
N MET A 96 14.77 -11.52 9.58
CA MET A 96 13.67 -11.19 10.48
C MET A 96 13.79 -11.94 11.82
N THR A 97 14.23 -13.20 11.82
CA THR A 97 14.55 -13.94 13.05
C THR A 97 15.64 -13.24 13.86
N SER A 98 16.71 -12.78 13.20
CA SER A 98 17.79 -12.03 13.89
C SER A 98 17.32 -10.68 14.43
N ILE A 99 16.35 -10.02 13.77
CA ILE A 99 15.71 -8.81 14.30
C ILE A 99 14.92 -9.15 15.56
N ARG A 100 14.14 -10.24 15.55
CA ARG A 100 13.36 -10.68 16.69
C ARG A 100 14.24 -11.08 17.88
N GLN A 101 15.39 -11.71 17.66
CA GLN A 101 16.34 -12.02 18.73
C GLN A 101 16.84 -10.74 19.44
N ARG A 102 17.05 -9.65 18.68
CA ARG A 102 17.46 -8.34 19.22
C ARG A 102 16.29 -7.54 19.81
N HIS A 103 15.08 -7.72 19.27
CA HIS A 103 13.86 -7.00 19.64
C HIS A 103 12.70 -7.99 19.82
N PRO A 104 12.67 -8.75 20.93
CA PRO A 104 11.74 -9.87 21.11
C PRO A 104 10.25 -9.47 21.14
N GLN A 105 9.97 -8.22 21.48
CA GLN A 105 8.63 -7.63 21.51
C GLN A 105 8.19 -7.02 20.18
N ALA A 106 9.10 -6.93 19.19
CA ALA A 106 8.77 -6.36 17.89
C ALA A 106 7.83 -7.29 17.12
N ARG A 107 6.74 -6.74 16.59
CA ARG A 107 5.85 -7.46 15.67
C ARG A 107 6.38 -7.35 14.26
N LEU A 108 6.35 -8.46 13.53
CA LEU A 108 6.83 -8.54 12.17
C LEU A 108 5.65 -8.80 11.22
N ILE A 109 5.33 -7.84 10.38
CA ILE A 109 4.23 -7.94 9.41
C ILE A 109 4.84 -8.05 8.03
N LEU A 110 4.70 -9.23 7.42
CA LEU A 110 5.08 -9.46 6.03
C LEU A 110 3.83 -9.31 5.16
N SER A 111 3.85 -8.41 4.19
CA SER A 111 2.73 -8.18 3.28
C SER A 111 2.90 -9.01 2.01
N SER A 112 1.84 -9.74 1.65
CA SER A 112 1.81 -10.53 0.43
C SER A 112 1.92 -9.65 -0.82
N LEU A 113 2.39 -10.22 -1.93
CA LEU A 113 2.37 -9.55 -3.23
C LEU A 113 0.94 -9.15 -3.61
N LEU A 114 0.83 -7.99 -4.27
CA LEU A 114 -0.44 -7.42 -4.70
C LEU A 114 -0.91 -8.04 -6.02
N PRO A 115 -2.20 -7.86 -6.37
CA PRO A 115 -2.70 -8.24 -7.69
C PRO A 115 -1.96 -7.52 -8.81
N ARG A 116 -1.84 -8.21 -9.95
CA ARG A 116 -1.26 -7.72 -11.19
C ARG A 116 -2.13 -8.15 -12.37
N ASN A 117 -2.06 -7.41 -13.46
CA ASN A 117 -2.76 -7.69 -14.72
C ASN A 117 -1.76 -7.99 -15.85
N ASP A 118 -0.96 -9.04 -15.65
CA ASP A 118 0.00 -9.55 -16.61
C ASP A 118 0.22 -11.07 -16.42
N HIS A 119 1.09 -11.65 -17.26
CA HIS A 119 1.43 -13.07 -17.24
C HIS A 119 2.12 -13.51 -15.93
N LEU A 120 2.55 -12.59 -15.06
CA LEU A 120 3.20 -12.89 -13.79
C LEU A 120 2.20 -13.06 -12.63
N LEU A 121 0.89 -12.86 -12.85
CA LEU A 121 -0.13 -13.03 -11.81
C LEU A 121 -0.06 -14.41 -11.14
N GLN A 122 0.08 -15.48 -11.92
CA GLN A 122 0.14 -16.84 -11.36
C GLN A 122 1.41 -17.03 -10.51
N LYS A 123 2.54 -16.51 -10.98
CA LYS A 123 3.80 -16.52 -10.23
C LYS A 123 3.67 -15.77 -8.90
N ALA A 124 2.99 -14.62 -8.88
CA ALA A 124 2.72 -13.87 -7.66
C ALA A 124 1.83 -14.65 -6.68
N LYS A 125 0.77 -15.31 -7.17
CA LYS A 125 -0.09 -16.17 -6.35
C LYS A 125 0.68 -17.35 -5.73
N THR A 126 1.45 -18.09 -6.54
CA THR A 126 2.29 -19.18 -6.04
C THR A 126 3.28 -18.72 -4.96
N LEU A 127 3.85 -17.52 -5.11
CA LEU A 127 4.74 -16.96 -4.11
C LEU A 127 4.00 -16.56 -2.83
N ASN A 128 2.79 -16.01 -2.93
CA ASN A 128 1.96 -15.70 -1.76
C ASN A 128 1.59 -16.96 -0.97
N ASP A 129 1.26 -18.06 -1.64
CA ASP A 129 0.96 -19.35 -0.99
C ASP A 129 2.20 -19.90 -0.27
N ARG A 130 3.38 -19.72 -0.85
CA ARG A 130 4.66 -20.12 -0.23
C ARG A 130 5.04 -19.23 0.93
N LEU A 131 4.82 -17.92 0.82
CA LEU A 131 5.06 -16.96 1.90
C LEU A 131 4.25 -17.33 3.13
N GLU A 132 2.96 -17.68 2.97
CA GLU A 132 2.13 -18.13 4.08
C GLU A 132 2.73 -19.36 4.77
N LYS A 133 3.09 -20.39 4.00
CA LYS A 133 3.73 -21.61 4.54
C LYS A 133 4.99 -21.26 5.31
N PHE A 134 5.88 -20.46 4.73
CA PHE A 134 7.10 -20.06 5.39
C PHE A 134 6.81 -19.29 6.67
N THR A 135 5.89 -18.32 6.68
CA THR A 135 5.60 -17.53 7.89
C THR A 135 4.99 -18.32 9.03
N ASN A 136 4.29 -19.42 8.76
CA ASN A 136 3.73 -20.29 9.81
C ASN A 136 4.83 -20.95 10.66
N GLU A 137 6.05 -21.05 10.15
CA GLU A 137 7.21 -21.59 10.86
C GLU A 137 7.88 -20.54 11.78
N PHE A 138 7.44 -19.27 11.75
CA PHE A 138 8.10 -18.16 12.48
C PHE A 138 7.14 -17.49 13.49
N PRO A 139 7.37 -17.62 14.81
CA PRO A 139 6.53 -16.98 15.81
C PRO A 139 6.64 -15.46 15.75
N ASN A 140 5.57 -14.74 16.13
CA ASN A 140 5.44 -13.27 16.08
C ASN A 140 5.60 -12.66 14.68
N THR A 141 5.59 -13.48 13.64
CA THR A 141 5.47 -13.04 12.24
C THR A 141 4.03 -13.20 11.80
N THR A 142 3.46 -12.15 11.22
CA THR A 142 2.12 -12.16 10.65
C THR A 142 2.23 -11.96 9.15
N ILE A 143 1.65 -12.87 8.38
CA ILE A 143 1.43 -12.67 6.95
C ILE A 143 0.14 -11.87 6.75
N LEU A 144 0.26 -10.70 6.14
CA LEU A 144 -0.85 -9.88 5.71
C LEU A 144 -1.22 -10.24 4.28
N LYS A 145 -2.34 -10.94 4.13
CA LYS A 145 -2.96 -11.22 2.83
C LYS A 145 -3.82 -10.04 2.37
N HIS A 146 -3.91 -9.86 1.07
CA HIS A 146 -4.67 -8.79 0.44
C HIS A 146 -5.82 -9.32 -0.43
N THR A 147 -6.60 -10.28 0.08
CA THR A 147 -7.66 -10.98 -0.70
C THR A 147 -8.65 -10.01 -1.33
N ASN A 148 -9.08 -8.98 -0.59
CA ASN A 148 -9.98 -7.95 -1.08
C ASN A 148 -9.43 -7.10 -2.25
N LEU A 149 -8.09 -7.03 -2.43
CA LEU A 149 -7.50 -6.41 -3.61
C LEU A 149 -7.64 -7.33 -4.83
N PHE A 150 -7.53 -8.65 -4.66
CA PHE A 150 -7.73 -9.61 -5.76
C PHE A 150 -9.19 -9.70 -6.22
N GLU A 151 -10.14 -9.39 -5.34
CA GLU A 151 -11.58 -9.36 -5.64
C GLU A 151 -12.04 -8.03 -6.29
N SER A 152 -11.22 -6.98 -6.21
CA SER A 152 -11.62 -5.65 -6.65
C SER A 152 -11.28 -5.39 -8.11
N THR A 153 -12.26 -4.92 -8.87
CA THR A 153 -12.03 -4.45 -10.25
C THR A 153 -11.43 -3.04 -10.25
N GLN A 154 -10.60 -2.79 -11.27
CA GLN A 154 -10.02 -1.46 -11.57
C GLN A 154 -9.24 -0.84 -10.40
N ILE A 155 -8.36 -1.62 -9.78
CA ILE A 155 -7.47 -1.15 -8.70
C ILE A 155 -6.05 -0.81 -9.15
N LEU A 156 -5.71 -1.09 -10.41
CA LEU A 156 -4.39 -0.80 -10.99
C LEU A 156 -4.52 0.36 -11.98
N TYR A 157 -3.49 1.21 -12.08
CA TYR A 157 -3.41 2.20 -13.18
C TYR A 157 -2.58 1.68 -14.36
N ASP A 158 -1.66 0.74 -14.10
CA ASP A 158 -0.95 -0.04 -15.12
C ASP A 158 -1.09 -1.54 -14.82
N LYS A 159 -0.17 -2.37 -15.30
CA LYS A 159 -0.24 -3.83 -15.09
C LYS A 159 0.12 -4.27 -13.66
N LYS A 160 0.70 -3.42 -12.82
CA LYS A 160 1.26 -3.84 -11.52
C LYS A 160 1.15 -2.85 -10.37
N HIS A 161 0.92 -1.58 -10.65
CA HIS A 161 0.89 -0.53 -9.66
C HIS A 161 -0.54 -0.13 -9.33
N LEU A 162 -0.80 -0.01 -8.02
CA LEU A 162 -2.09 0.42 -7.51
C LEU A 162 -2.44 1.85 -7.95
N ASN A 163 -3.66 2.05 -8.42
CA ASN A 163 -4.26 3.39 -8.55
C ASN A 163 -4.72 3.91 -7.18
N HIS A 164 -5.28 5.12 -7.14
CA HIS A 164 -5.73 5.73 -5.88
C HIS A 164 -6.75 4.88 -5.09
N LYS A 165 -7.67 4.19 -5.77
CA LYS A 165 -8.63 3.27 -5.12
C LYS A 165 -7.90 2.06 -4.53
N GLY A 166 -6.99 1.46 -5.28
CA GLY A 166 -6.15 0.35 -4.81
C GLY A 166 -5.31 0.72 -3.60
N VAL A 167 -4.66 1.90 -3.62
CA VAL A 167 -3.85 2.40 -2.49
C VAL A 167 -4.69 2.57 -1.23
N LYS A 168 -5.93 3.08 -1.32
CA LYS A 168 -6.82 3.19 -0.15
C LYS A 168 -7.12 1.83 0.49
N ILE A 169 -7.38 0.81 -0.32
CA ILE A 169 -7.65 -0.55 0.17
C ILE A 169 -6.36 -1.14 0.77
N PHE A 170 -5.21 -0.96 0.10
CA PHE A 170 -3.91 -1.41 0.59
C PHE A 170 -3.55 -0.78 1.95
N ALA A 171 -3.68 0.54 2.06
CA ALA A 171 -3.47 1.28 3.31
C ALA A 171 -4.40 0.79 4.42
N LYS A 172 -5.68 0.54 4.11
CA LYS A 172 -6.64 -0.01 5.08
C LYS A 172 -6.22 -1.39 5.57
N ASN A 173 -5.76 -2.27 4.68
CA ASN A 173 -5.29 -3.61 5.04
C ASN A 173 -4.05 -3.54 5.95
N LEU A 174 -3.07 -2.71 5.59
CA LEU A 174 -1.85 -2.50 6.38
C LEU A 174 -2.18 -1.91 7.76
N LYS A 175 -3.05 -0.91 7.82
CA LYS A 175 -3.53 -0.33 9.08
C LYS A 175 -4.23 -1.36 9.95
N SER A 176 -5.09 -2.19 9.36
CA SER A 176 -5.76 -3.27 10.08
C SER A 176 -4.77 -4.26 10.69
N ALA A 177 -3.75 -4.67 9.93
CA ALA A 177 -2.67 -5.53 10.41
C ALA A 177 -1.84 -4.86 11.51
N TYR A 178 -1.51 -3.58 11.34
CA TYR A 178 -0.79 -2.79 12.33
C TYR A 178 -1.54 -2.76 13.67
N PHE A 179 -2.86 -2.59 13.69
CA PHE A 179 -3.65 -2.62 14.92
C PHE A 179 -4.07 -4.03 15.39
N GLY A 180 -3.73 -5.09 14.65
CA GLY A 180 -4.19 -6.45 14.98
C GLY A 180 -5.71 -6.66 14.80
N THR A 181 -6.36 -5.81 14.03
CA THR A 181 -7.81 -5.91 13.75
C THR A 181 -8.06 -6.85 12.56
N LYS A 182 -9.10 -7.69 12.63
CA LYS A 182 -9.48 -8.57 11.51
C LYS A 182 -9.90 -7.74 10.30
N GLN A 183 -9.46 -8.15 9.10
CA GLN A 183 -9.93 -7.54 7.86
C GLN A 183 -11.44 -7.76 7.72
N LYS A 184 -12.19 -6.71 7.40
CA LYS A 184 -13.61 -6.85 7.03
C LYS A 184 -13.66 -7.43 5.63
N HIS A 185 -14.04 -8.70 5.50
CA HIS A 185 -14.46 -9.25 4.21
C HIS A 185 -15.69 -8.45 3.77
N TYR A 186 -15.59 -7.75 2.64
CA TYR A 186 -16.78 -7.21 2.01
C TYR A 186 -17.47 -8.37 1.31
N SER A 187 -18.39 -9.03 2.02
CA SER A 187 -19.38 -9.86 1.34
C SER A 187 -20.10 -8.96 0.33
N PRO A 188 -20.23 -9.36 -0.95
CA PRO A 188 -21.06 -8.62 -1.87
C PRO A 188 -22.46 -8.53 -1.27
N LYS A 189 -22.99 -7.31 -1.11
CA LYS A 189 -24.41 -7.14 -0.79
C LYS A 189 -25.20 -7.81 -1.92
N PRO A 190 -26.06 -8.81 -1.66
CA PRO A 190 -26.94 -9.31 -2.70
C PRO A 190 -27.81 -8.16 -3.20
N LEU A 191 -27.73 -7.87 -4.50
CA LEU A 191 -28.47 -6.81 -5.18
C LEU A 191 -29.95 -7.15 -5.42
N PHE A 192 -30.46 -8.22 -4.81
CA PHE A 192 -31.84 -8.65 -4.93
C PHE A 192 -32.48 -8.71 -3.54
N HIS A 193 -33.23 -7.68 -3.20
CA HIS A 193 -34.33 -7.84 -2.26
C HIS A 193 -35.52 -8.35 -3.09
N PRO A 194 -36.10 -9.52 -2.79
CA PRO A 194 -37.38 -9.89 -3.39
C PRO A 194 -38.45 -8.88 -2.95
N PRO A 195 -39.41 -8.50 -3.81
CA PRO A 195 -40.50 -7.63 -3.42
C PRO A 195 -41.30 -8.33 -2.32
N THR A 196 -41.33 -7.72 -1.13
CA THR A 196 -42.19 -8.17 -0.04
C THR A 196 -43.64 -7.85 -0.40
N ASN A 197 -44.34 -8.89 -0.83
CA ASN A 197 -45.77 -8.85 -1.14
C ASN A 197 -46.54 -8.67 0.18
N LYS A 198 -46.83 -7.42 0.55
CA LYS A 198 -47.71 -7.13 1.69
C LYS A 198 -49.15 -7.43 1.26
N GLN A 199 -49.63 -8.61 1.63
CA GLN A 199 -51.06 -8.93 1.58
C GLN A 199 -51.80 -8.04 2.58
N PHE A 200 -52.77 -7.32 2.03
CA PHE A 200 -53.75 -6.50 2.73
C PHE A 200 -54.68 -7.37 3.58
N THR A 201 -55.00 -6.92 4.79
CA THR A 201 -56.26 -7.25 5.47
C THR A 201 -57.02 -5.97 5.82
N PRO A 202 -58.37 -5.95 5.77
CA PRO A 202 -59.15 -4.72 5.69
C PRO A 202 -59.76 -4.24 7.01
N ASN A 203 -59.69 -2.92 7.21
CA ASN A 203 -60.70 -1.97 7.73
C ASN A 203 -61.35 -2.13 9.13
N HIS A 204 -61.30 -1.04 9.92
CA HIS A 204 -62.48 -0.19 10.18
C HIS A 204 -62.14 1.24 10.67
N ARG A 205 -62.62 2.24 9.89
CA ARG A 205 -63.16 3.61 10.19
C ARG A 205 -62.46 4.52 11.22
N THR A 206 -62.23 5.81 10.96
CA THR A 206 -63.24 6.85 10.62
C THR A 206 -62.70 8.03 9.77
N HIS A 207 -63.63 8.67 9.07
CA HIS A 207 -63.48 9.76 8.10
C HIS A 207 -63.03 11.12 8.68
N GLN A 208 -62.26 11.88 7.90
CA GLN A 208 -62.52 13.31 7.60
C GLN A 208 -61.91 13.65 6.20
N PRO A 209 -62.60 14.41 5.33
CA PRO A 209 -62.15 14.71 3.97
C PRO A 209 -61.60 16.14 3.84
N TYR A 210 -60.37 16.32 3.32
CA TYR A 210 -59.96 17.60 2.76
C TYR A 210 -59.11 17.41 1.49
N HIS A 211 -59.71 17.87 0.40
CA HIS A 211 -59.23 18.29 -0.91
C HIS A 211 -57.74 18.12 -1.28
N HIS A 212 -57.54 17.41 -2.40
CA HIS A 212 -56.34 17.45 -3.23
C HIS A 212 -56.13 18.82 -3.88
N VAL A 213 -54.91 19.35 -3.77
CA VAL A 213 -54.24 20.09 -4.84
C VAL A 213 -52.77 19.64 -4.88
N PRO A 214 -52.24 19.16 -6.03
CA PRO A 214 -50.84 18.79 -6.16
C PRO A 214 -49.96 20.03 -6.42
N HIS A 215 -48.98 20.28 -5.55
CA HIS A 215 -47.91 21.24 -5.83
C HIS A 215 -46.73 20.56 -6.55
N PRO A 216 -46.15 21.21 -7.58
CA PRO A 216 -44.96 20.72 -8.26
C PRO A 216 -43.72 20.85 -7.37
N VAL A 217 -42.87 19.83 -7.42
CA VAL A 217 -41.56 19.80 -6.75
C VAL A 217 -40.63 20.80 -7.45
N ASN A 218 -40.27 21.87 -6.75
CA ASN A 218 -39.35 22.89 -7.22
C ASN A 218 -37.90 22.39 -7.06
N TYR A 219 -37.25 22.03 -8.16
CA TYR A 219 -35.81 21.81 -8.26
C TYR A 219 -35.07 23.16 -8.21
N ASN A 220 -34.97 23.76 -7.03
CA ASN A 220 -34.01 24.83 -6.76
C ASN A 220 -33.77 24.97 -5.25
N GLN A 221 -32.97 24.06 -4.69
CA GLN A 221 -32.12 24.39 -3.55
C GLN A 221 -30.67 24.25 -4.01
N GLN A 222 -30.13 25.40 -4.41
CA GLN A 222 -28.73 25.61 -4.70
C GLN A 222 -27.91 25.37 -3.43
N PHE A 223 -27.00 24.41 -3.48
CA PHE A 223 -25.89 24.36 -2.52
C PHE A 223 -25.06 25.66 -2.66
N PRO A 224 -24.53 26.22 -1.58
CA PRO A 224 -23.65 27.38 -1.69
C PRO A 224 -22.42 27.03 -2.54
N PRO A 225 -21.99 27.91 -3.45
CA PRO A 225 -20.77 27.69 -4.22
C PRO A 225 -19.57 27.67 -3.26
N LEU A 226 -18.72 26.65 -3.40
CA LEU A 226 -17.42 26.59 -2.74
C LEU A 226 -16.58 27.82 -3.15
N PRO A 227 -15.81 28.43 -2.23
CA PRO A 227 -14.98 29.58 -2.54
C PRO A 227 -13.94 29.22 -3.60
N ARG A 228 -14.15 29.75 -4.81
CA ARG A 228 -13.24 29.66 -5.95
C ARG A 228 -12.18 30.76 -5.79
N ASN A 229 -11.25 30.56 -4.87
CA ASN A 229 -10.00 31.30 -4.80
C ASN A 229 -8.93 30.47 -4.10
N GLY A 230 -8.22 29.67 -4.91
CA GLY A 230 -7.07 28.89 -4.51
C GLY A 230 -6.22 28.64 -5.73
N ASN A 231 -5.26 29.54 -5.96
CA ASN A 231 -4.25 29.47 -7.00
C ASN A 231 -3.63 28.05 -7.07
N PRO A 232 -3.63 27.35 -8.22
CA PRO A 232 -3.11 25.98 -8.32
C PRO A 232 -1.58 25.86 -8.15
N ASN A 233 -0.87 26.96 -7.89
CA ASN A 233 0.59 27.00 -7.77
C ASN A 233 1.17 27.07 -6.34
N THR A 234 0.39 26.77 -5.28
CA THR A 234 0.92 26.84 -3.89
C THR A 234 1.34 25.51 -3.25
N TRP A 235 1.30 24.38 -3.97
CA TRP A 235 2.00 23.17 -3.53
C TRP A 235 3.47 23.20 -3.98
N LYS A 236 4.23 24.19 -3.47
CA LYS A 236 5.69 24.17 -3.58
C LYS A 236 6.21 23.00 -2.72
N ARG A 237 6.62 21.94 -3.42
CA ARG A 237 7.49 20.89 -2.90
C ARG A 237 8.78 21.52 -2.37
N PRO A 238 9.26 21.15 -1.18
CA PRO A 238 10.69 21.11 -0.94
C PRO A 238 11.18 19.71 -1.36
N LEU A 239 12.09 19.66 -2.36
CA LEU A 239 12.95 18.52 -2.81
C LEU A 239 12.82 18.06 -4.27
N ASP A 240 12.84 18.98 -5.26
CA ASP A 240 12.88 18.58 -6.68
C ASP A 240 13.77 19.46 -7.59
N ASN A 241 14.34 20.56 -7.09
CA ASN A 241 15.05 21.51 -7.98
C ASN A 241 16.48 21.11 -8.32
N GLU A 242 17.14 20.25 -7.53
CA GLU A 242 18.53 19.87 -7.78
C GLU A 242 18.67 18.74 -8.82
N ALA A 243 17.68 17.84 -8.90
CA ALA A 243 17.66 16.76 -9.87
C ALA A 243 17.34 17.28 -11.29
N ASN A 244 16.42 18.25 -11.40
CA ASN A 244 16.04 18.82 -12.70
C ASN A 244 17.14 19.73 -13.30
N HIS A 245 17.95 20.38 -12.46
CA HIS A 245 19.09 21.16 -12.95
C HIS A 245 20.20 20.26 -13.49
N LYS A 246 20.50 19.13 -12.81
CA LYS A 246 21.51 18.16 -13.28
C LYS A 246 21.11 17.45 -14.57
N VAL A 247 19.81 17.16 -14.76
CA VAL A 247 19.31 16.59 -16.02
C VAL A 247 19.36 17.60 -17.17
N SER A 248 19.05 18.88 -16.90
CA SER A 248 19.16 19.95 -17.91
C SER A 248 20.61 20.21 -18.35
N GLU A 249 21.56 20.20 -17.40
CA GLU A 249 23.00 20.34 -17.71
C GLU A 249 23.56 19.12 -18.44
N MET A 250 23.13 17.89 -18.12
CA MET A 250 23.53 16.70 -18.89
C MET A 250 23.02 16.71 -20.33
N ILE A 251 21.81 17.22 -20.57
CA ILE A 251 21.24 17.33 -21.93
C ILE A 251 22.02 18.36 -22.76
N LYS A 252 22.46 19.47 -22.15
CA LYS A 252 23.31 20.47 -22.84
C LYS A 252 24.69 19.91 -23.19
N ILE A 253 25.31 19.15 -22.29
CA ILE A 253 26.62 18.51 -22.54
C ILE A 253 26.50 17.49 -23.68
N LEU A 254 25.43 16.68 -23.70
CA LEU A 254 25.18 15.72 -24.78
C LEU A 254 24.97 16.41 -26.14
N HIS A 255 24.27 17.56 -26.19
CA HIS A 255 24.10 18.30 -27.45
C HIS A 255 25.41 18.91 -28.00
N SER A 256 26.37 19.27 -27.13
CA SER A 256 27.67 19.81 -27.55
C SER A 256 28.66 18.76 -28.07
N LEU A 257 28.39 17.47 -27.85
CA LEU A 257 29.25 16.36 -28.27
C LEU A 257 28.85 15.77 -29.64
N PHE A 258 27.74 16.24 -30.23
CA PHE A 258 27.20 15.77 -31.51
C PHE A 258 27.03 16.90 -32.55
N GLN A 259 27.71 18.04 -32.36
CA GLN A 259 27.92 19.10 -33.36
C GLN A 259 29.42 19.33 -33.53
#